data_AF-A0A6B3HJF9-F1
#
_entry.id   AF-A0A6B3HJF9-F1
#
_cell.length_a   1.000
_cell.length_b   1.000
_cell.length_c   1.000
_cell.angle_alpha   90.00
_cell.angle_beta   90.00
_cell.angle_gamma   90.00
#
_symmetry.space_group_name_H-M   'P 1'
#
loop_
_entity.id
_entity.type
_entity.pdbx_description
1 polymer ?
#
loop_
_entity_poly.entity_id
_entity_poly.type
_entity_poly.pdbx_seq_one_letter_code
_entity_poly.pdbx_strand_id
1 'polypeptide(L)'
;MAETTVENPVEGTEGEETFAEVTTFESEVPVEGEYTSESLAGRFGDPQPAAGLGRRKNAIARVRIIPGTGKWKINGRTLEDYFPN
;
A
#
# COMPACT_ATOMS: atom_id res chain seq x y z
N MET A 1 54.06 20.64 27.45
CA MET A 1 52.68 20.27 27.07
C MET A 1 52.13 21.38 26.19
N ALA A 2 51.33 20.97 25.20
CA ALA A 2 50.49 21.75 24.27
C ALA A 2 51.15 22.30 22.98
N GLU A 3 50.95 21.56 21.89
CA GLU A 3 50.74 22.06 20.52
C GLU A 3 49.30 22.60 20.38
N THR A 4 49.07 23.60 19.51
CA THR A 4 47.77 23.95 18.88
C THR A 4 48.08 25.02 17.82
N THR A 5 48.06 24.68 16.53
CA THR A 5 46.92 24.60 15.57
C THR A 5 46.83 25.87 14.74
N VAL A 6 46.99 25.64 13.43
CA VAL A 6 47.16 26.62 12.34
C VAL A 6 45.86 27.36 12.00
N GLU A 7 46.06 28.66 11.77
CA GLU A 7 45.23 29.65 11.10
C GLU A 7 44.27 29.11 10.00
N ASN A 8 43.00 29.53 10.05
CA ASN A 8 42.10 29.53 8.89
C ASN A 8 42.48 30.67 7.93
N PRO A 9 42.24 30.48 6.63
CA PRO A 9 41.45 31.50 5.94
C PRO A 9 40.24 30.90 5.19
N VAL A 10 39.13 31.62 5.33
CA VAL A 10 37.90 31.43 4.57
C VAL A 10 38.09 32.02 3.17
N GLU A 11 37.84 31.24 2.14
CA GLU A 11 37.61 31.75 0.78
C GLU A 11 36.22 31.31 0.36
N GLY A 12 35.27 32.24 0.52
CA GLY A 12 34.03 32.20 -0.23
C GLY A 12 34.31 32.74 -1.62
N THR A 13 34.17 31.90 -2.64
CA THR A 13 34.05 32.35 -4.03
C THR A 13 32.64 32.07 -4.50
N GLU A 14 32.08 33.11 -5.08
CA GLU A 14 30.69 33.30 -5.46
C GLU A 14 30.33 32.32 -6.59
N GLY A 15 29.33 31.47 -6.33
CA GLY A 15 28.79 30.56 -7.33
C GLY A 15 27.83 31.28 -8.27
N GLU A 16 28.36 31.82 -9.37
CA GLU A 16 27.57 32.35 -10.48
C GLU A 16 27.27 31.22 -11.49
N GLU A 17 26.01 30.80 -11.46
CA GLU A 17 25.14 30.45 -12.59
C GLU A 17 25.79 29.73 -13.79
N THR A 18 25.72 28.39 -13.79
CA THR A 18 25.66 27.63 -15.04
C THR A 18 24.34 26.87 -15.08
N PHE A 19 23.49 27.32 -16.01
CA PHE A 19 22.15 26.84 -16.31
C PHE A 19 22.25 25.38 -16.79
N ALA A 20 22.05 24.43 -15.89
CA ALA A 20 22.01 23.02 -16.24
C ALA A 20 20.80 22.75 -17.16
N GLU A 21 21.13 22.37 -18.38
CA GLU A 21 20.28 21.89 -19.45
C GLU A 21 19.06 21.08 -18.94
N VAL A 22 17.85 21.59 -19.24
CA VAL A 22 16.63 20.78 -19.17
C VAL A 22 16.71 19.76 -20.30
N THR A 23 17.25 18.58 -20.00
CA THR A 23 16.98 17.40 -20.83
C THR A 23 15.52 17.06 -20.59
N THR A 24 14.66 17.41 -21.55
CA THR A 24 13.29 16.92 -21.64
C THR A 24 13.37 15.39 -21.78
N PHE A 25 13.05 14.68 -20.71
CA PHE A 25 12.67 13.28 -20.81
C PHE A 25 11.28 13.24 -21.42
N GLU A 26 11.18 12.99 -22.73
CA GLU A 26 9.94 12.51 -23.32
C GLU A 26 9.65 11.14 -22.72
N SER A 27 8.82 11.13 -21.68
CA SER A 27 8.20 9.91 -21.18
C SER A 27 7.19 9.46 -22.23
N GLU A 28 7.59 8.54 -23.09
CA GLU A 28 6.69 7.75 -23.94
C GLU A 28 5.92 6.73 -23.08
N VAL A 29 5.03 7.25 -22.24
CA VAL A 29 3.95 6.48 -21.63
C VAL A 29 2.73 6.59 -22.54
N PRO A 30 2.23 5.50 -23.15
CA PRO A 30 0.92 5.54 -23.76
C PRO A 30 -0.11 5.73 -22.64
N VAL A 31 -0.57 6.96 -22.46
CA VAL A 31 -1.73 7.28 -21.62
C VAL A 31 -2.99 7.00 -22.43
N GLU A 32 -3.16 5.76 -22.88
CA GLU A 32 -4.29 5.35 -23.70
C GLU A 32 -4.87 4.07 -23.09
N GLY A 33 -5.56 4.26 -21.97
CA GLY A 33 -6.37 3.25 -21.34
C GLY A 33 -7.49 3.95 -20.63
N GLU A 34 -8.65 4.06 -21.27
CA GLU A 34 -9.85 4.56 -20.61
C GLU A 34 -10.10 3.73 -19.34
N TYR A 35 -10.07 4.38 -18.19
CA TYR A 35 -10.34 3.77 -16.90
C TYR A 35 -11.86 3.63 -16.73
N THR A 36 -12.50 2.82 -17.56
CA THR A 36 -13.91 2.46 -17.37
C THR A 36 -14.03 1.33 -16.35
N SER A 37 -15.13 1.30 -15.61
CA SER A 37 -15.39 0.27 -14.58
C SER A 37 -15.31 -1.17 -15.12
N GLU A 38 -15.55 -1.35 -16.42
CA GLU A 38 -15.41 -2.63 -17.12
C GLU A 38 -13.95 -3.10 -17.24
N SER A 39 -13.01 -2.17 -17.43
CA SER A 39 -11.56 -2.47 -17.49
C SER A 39 -10.98 -2.91 -16.14
N LEU A 40 -11.69 -2.65 -15.04
CA LEU A 40 -11.30 -3.04 -13.67
C LEU A 40 -11.76 -4.46 -13.35
N ALA A 41 -12.95 -4.85 -13.84
CA ALA A 41 -13.55 -6.15 -13.56
C ALA A 41 -12.74 -7.33 -14.12
N GLY A 42 -11.98 -7.14 -15.20
CA GLY A 42 -11.10 -8.17 -15.78
C GLY A 42 -9.73 -8.32 -15.10
N ARG A 43 -9.32 -7.39 -14.22
CA ARG A 43 -8.01 -7.45 -13.53
C ARG A 43 -8.04 -8.32 -12.27
N PHE A 44 -9.23 -8.47 -11.68
CA PHE A 44 -9.44 -9.32 -10.52
C PHE A 44 -9.96 -10.67 -11.03
N GLY A 45 -9.14 -11.71 -10.91
CA GLY A 45 -9.53 -13.07 -11.31
C GLY A 45 -10.74 -13.59 -10.53
N ASP A 46 -11.22 -14.79 -10.88
CA ASP A 46 -12.36 -15.43 -10.23
C ASP A 46 -12.23 -15.38 -8.69
N PRO A 47 -13.30 -15.01 -7.95
CA PRO A 47 -13.23 -14.83 -6.52
C PRO A 47 -12.83 -16.14 -5.85
N GLN A 48 -11.62 -16.18 -5.30
CA GLN A 48 -11.10 -17.35 -4.59
C GLN A 48 -11.58 -17.37 -3.14
N PRO A 49 -11.69 -18.56 -2.53
CA PRO A 49 -11.98 -18.65 -1.11
C PRO A 49 -10.88 -17.96 -0.29
N ALA A 50 -11.29 -17.09 0.62
CA ALA A 50 -10.38 -16.33 1.48
C ALA A 50 -10.41 -16.88 2.91
N ALA A 51 -9.29 -16.74 3.63
CA ALA A 51 -9.18 -17.06 5.04
C ALA A 51 -8.93 -15.79 5.85
N GLY A 52 -9.51 -15.73 7.05
CA GLY A 52 -9.36 -14.61 7.96
C GLY A 52 -9.25 -15.07 9.41
N LEU A 53 -8.58 -14.28 10.23
CA LEU A 53 -8.49 -14.46 11.67
C LEU A 53 -9.08 -13.21 12.35
N GLY A 54 -9.90 -13.42 13.37
CA GLY A 54 -10.47 -12.34 14.19
C GLY A 54 -10.11 -12.51 15.65
N ARG A 55 -9.76 -11.43 16.33
CA ARG A 55 -9.50 -11.42 17.78
C ARG A 55 -10.22 -10.24 18.43
N ARG A 56 -10.93 -10.50 19.52
CA ARG A 56 -11.50 -9.44 20.39
C ARG A 56 -11.37 -9.87 21.85
N LYS A 57 -10.68 -9.07 22.67
CA LYS A 57 -10.36 -9.41 24.06
C LYS A 57 -9.65 -10.78 24.12
N ASN A 58 -10.28 -11.75 24.80
CA ASN A 58 -9.81 -13.13 24.94
C ASN A 58 -10.38 -14.07 23.86
N ALA A 59 -11.28 -13.60 23.00
CA ALA A 59 -11.90 -14.41 21.95
C ALA A 59 -11.06 -14.42 20.66
N ILE A 60 -10.96 -15.59 20.04
CA ILE A 60 -10.28 -15.83 18.76
C ILE A 60 -11.24 -16.58 17.83
N ALA A 61 -11.37 -16.13 16.60
CA ALA A 61 -12.19 -16.75 15.57
C ALA A 61 -11.36 -16.99 14.30
N ARG A 62 -11.54 -18.17 13.68
CA ARG A 62 -11.01 -18.49 12.35
C ARG A 62 -12.18 -18.50 11.38
N VAL A 63 -12.06 -17.79 10.28
CA VAL A 63 -13.13 -17.60 9.31
C VAL A 63 -12.65 -18.01 7.93
N ARG A 64 -13.55 -18.63 7.17
CA ARG A 64 -13.36 -18.90 5.74
C ARG A 64 -14.52 -18.26 4.98
N ILE A 65 -14.19 -17.44 4.00
CA ILE A 65 -15.13 -16.77 3.12
C ILE A 65 -15.10 -17.50 1.78
N ILE A 66 -16.26 -17.85 1.27
CA ILE A 66 -16.43 -18.54 -0.02
C ILE A 66 -17.41 -17.68 -0.84
N PRO A 67 -17.15 -17.44 -2.14
CA PRO A 67 -18.13 -16.77 -2.99
C PRO A 67 -19.46 -17.55 -3.00
N GLY A 68 -20.58 -16.85 -2.83
CA GLY A 68 -21.90 -17.49 -2.80
C GLY A 68 -22.98 -16.65 -2.11
N THR A 69 -24.01 -17.33 -1.61
CA THR A 69 -25.27 -16.72 -1.12
C THR A 69 -25.17 -16.01 0.24
N GLY A 70 -23.97 -15.74 0.76
CA GLY A 70 -23.78 -15.03 2.03
C GLY A 70 -24.34 -15.72 3.28
N LYS A 71 -24.45 -17.05 3.30
CA LYS A 71 -24.91 -17.81 4.48
C LYS A 71 -23.78 -17.95 5.50
N TRP A 72 -24.10 -17.72 6.77
CA TRP A 72 -23.13 -17.80 7.88
C TRP A 72 -23.39 -19.07 8.71
N LYS A 73 -22.32 -19.81 9.00
CA LYS A 73 -22.34 -20.94 9.93
C LYS A 73 -21.19 -20.79 10.92
N ILE A 74 -21.49 -20.83 12.22
CA ILE A 74 -20.50 -20.70 13.29
C ILE A 74 -20.49 -22.02 14.06
N ASN A 75 -19.45 -22.84 13.88
CA ASN A 75 -19.32 -24.16 14.53
C ASN A 75 -20.57 -25.05 14.39
N GLY A 76 -21.23 -25.01 13.22
CA GLY A 76 -22.44 -25.77 12.93
C GLY A 76 -23.77 -25.09 13.30
N ARG A 77 -23.73 -23.89 13.92
CA ARG A 77 -24.91 -23.11 14.32
C ARG A 77 -25.19 -21.96 13.36
N THR A 78 -26.44 -21.49 13.28
CA THR A 78 -26.79 -20.27 12.54
C THR A 78 -26.36 -19.03 13.33
N LEU A 79 -26.38 -17.87 12.67
CA LEU A 79 -26.02 -16.61 13.33
C LEU A 79 -26.99 -16.28 14.48
N GLU A 80 -28.29 -16.50 14.28
CA GLU A 80 -29.32 -16.17 15.29
C GLU A 80 -29.19 -17.04 16.55
N ASP A 81 -28.87 -18.33 16.39
CA ASP A 81 -28.66 -19.25 17.51
C ASP A 81 -27.35 -18.96 18.27
N TYR A 82 -26.30 -18.55 17.55
CA TYR A 82 -25.00 -18.27 18.17
C TYR A 82 -24.97 -16.92 18.91
N PHE A 83 -25.68 -15.91 18.41
CA PHE A 83 -25.83 -14.60 19.03
C PHE A 83 -27.31 -14.31 19.33
N PRO A 84 -27.85 -14.81 20.46
CA PRO A 84 -29.28 -14.72 20.77
C PRO A 84 -29.75 -13.33 21.27
N ASN A 85 -28.95 -12.28 21.09
CA ASN A 85 -29.20 -10.94 21.64
C ASN A 85 -29.57 -9.93 20.55
#